data_AF-A0A1Q6UZ87-F1
#
_entry.id   AF-A0A1Q6UZ87-F1
#
_cell.length_a   1.000
_cell.length_b   1.000
_cell.length_c   1.000
_cell.angle_alpha   90.00
_cell.angle_beta   90.00
_cell.angle_gamma   90.00
#
_symmetry.space_group_name_H-M   'P 1'
#
loop_
_entity.id
_entity.type
_entity.pdbx_description
1 polymer ?
#
loop_
_entity_poly.entity_id
_entity_poly.type
_entity_poly.pdbx_seq_one_letter_code
_entity_poly.pdbx_strand_id
1 'polypeptide(L)'
;MIGNTKYYLGGKNVTYNNGYADTPLQFYSYERKIQNTTSNEFYNGTNPNSWVGKLGLMYVSDYGYASSNCENKRIYDYNSSANDIRVCNDTNWLYNIKDNEWILPQNAGTSNRAFYVNSNGHVNYNFVVYNGQFAVRPVLYLTSSVKITGGNGTSSSPYTLGLWSISLDLVNLT
;
A
#
# COMPACT_ATOMS: atom_id res chain seq x y z
N MET A 1 -6.07 -12.07 -0.15
CA MET A 1 -6.86 -11.58 -1.30
C MET A 1 -6.04 -10.52 -2.03
N ILE A 2 -5.64 -10.80 -3.27
CA ILE A 2 -5.02 -9.83 -4.18
C ILE A 2 -6.00 -9.71 -5.35
N GLY A 3 -6.42 -8.49 -5.67
CA GLY A 3 -7.41 -8.23 -6.72
C GLY A 3 -6.86 -7.32 -7.80
N ASN A 4 -7.28 -7.56 -9.04
CA ASN A 4 -7.07 -6.59 -10.12
C ASN A 4 -7.93 -5.36 -9.85
N THR A 5 -7.33 -4.18 -9.91
CA THR A 5 -8.04 -2.92 -9.73
C THR A 5 -7.57 -1.91 -10.76
N LYS A 6 -8.47 -1.01 -11.12
CA LYS A 6 -8.16 0.23 -11.83
C LYS A 6 -8.49 1.37 -10.89
N TYR A 7 -7.46 2.07 -10.44
CA TYR A 7 -7.59 3.24 -9.60
C TYR A 7 -7.38 4.48 -10.46
N TYR A 8 -8.37 5.34 -10.55
CA TYR A 8 -8.24 6.60 -11.25
C TYR A 8 -7.55 7.58 -10.32
N LEU A 9 -6.41 8.11 -10.77
CA LEU A 9 -5.65 9.12 -10.05
C LEU A 9 -6.23 10.47 -10.47
N GLY A 10 -7.24 10.91 -9.72
CA GLY A 10 -7.99 12.12 -10.03
C GLY A 10 -8.71 12.61 -8.78
N GLY A 11 -8.80 13.93 -8.65
CA GLY A 11 -9.54 14.62 -7.61
C GLY A 11 -10.07 15.92 -8.20
N LYS A 12 -11.14 16.44 -7.60
CA LYS A 12 -11.78 17.69 -8.01
C LYS A 12 -11.17 18.86 -7.23
N ASN A 13 -11.00 20.01 -7.88
CA ASN A 13 -10.86 21.27 -7.13
C ASN A 13 -12.15 21.54 -6.34
N VAL A 14 -12.02 21.66 -5.03
CA VAL A 14 -13.16 21.88 -4.13
C VAL A 14 -13.79 23.25 -4.39
N THR A 15 -15.12 23.27 -4.51
CA THR A 15 -15.89 24.51 -4.63
C THR A 15 -16.30 24.96 -3.23
N TYR A 16 -16.00 26.22 -2.91
CA TYR A 16 -16.33 26.82 -1.63
C TYR A 16 -17.42 27.88 -1.79
N ASN A 17 -18.51 27.75 -1.01
CA ASN A 17 -19.56 28.75 -0.90
C ASN A 17 -20.12 28.73 0.52
N ASN A 18 -19.51 29.51 1.43
CA ASN A 18 -19.78 29.46 2.87
C ASN A 18 -19.64 28.05 3.49
N GLY A 19 -18.74 27.25 2.93
CA GLY A 19 -18.53 25.84 3.26
C GLY A 19 -18.20 25.03 2.01
N TYR A 20 -17.90 23.74 2.20
CA TYR A 20 -17.78 22.81 1.08
C TYR A 20 -19.14 22.67 0.40
N ALA A 21 -19.22 23.11 -0.86
CA ALA A 21 -20.45 23.09 -1.64
C ALA A 21 -20.62 21.79 -2.47
N ASP A 22 -19.62 20.92 -2.45
CA ASP A 22 -19.55 19.73 -3.28
C ASP A 22 -20.24 18.52 -2.66
N THR A 23 -20.96 17.79 -3.51
CA THR A 23 -21.69 16.58 -3.16
C THR A 23 -20.86 15.31 -3.41
N PRO A 24 -21.14 14.20 -2.70
CA PRO A 24 -20.52 12.91 -3.02
C PRO A 24 -20.73 12.47 -4.48
N LEU A 25 -21.86 12.85 -5.11
CA LEU A 25 -22.13 12.57 -6.52
C LEU A 25 -21.15 13.30 -7.45
N GLN A 26 -20.80 14.55 -7.13
CA GLN A 26 -19.78 15.29 -7.86
C GLN A 26 -18.43 14.60 -7.69
N PHE A 27 -17.96 14.35 -6.46
CA PHE A 27 -16.71 13.61 -6.22
C PHE A 27 -16.66 12.26 -6.96
N TYR A 28 -17.72 11.46 -6.89
CA TYR A 28 -17.81 10.18 -7.60
C TYR A 28 -17.65 10.34 -9.11
N SER A 29 -18.29 11.34 -9.70
CA SER A 29 -18.22 11.61 -11.14
C SER A 29 -16.81 12.00 -11.59
N TYR A 30 -16.08 12.74 -10.75
CA TYR A 30 -14.68 13.13 -10.98
C TYR A 30 -13.70 11.98 -10.76
N GLU A 31 -13.77 11.30 -9.62
CA GLU A 31 -12.89 10.18 -9.28
C GLU A 31 -13.03 9.04 -10.29
N ARG A 32 -14.24 8.78 -10.82
CA ARG A 32 -14.49 7.70 -11.79
C ARG A 32 -14.43 8.13 -13.24
N LYS A 33 -14.24 9.43 -13.51
CA LYS A 33 -14.23 10.04 -14.86
C LYS A 33 -15.47 9.68 -15.69
N ILE A 34 -16.62 9.70 -15.04
CA ILE A 34 -17.92 9.52 -15.71
C ILE A 34 -18.38 10.86 -16.31
N GLN A 35 -17.83 11.96 -15.82
CA GLN A 35 -18.03 13.28 -16.40
C GLN A 35 -17.12 13.48 -17.63
N ASN A 36 -17.72 13.79 -18.77
CA ASN A 36 -17.06 13.89 -20.07
C ASN A 36 -16.46 15.32 -20.26
N THR A 37 -15.56 15.75 -19.36
CA THR A 37 -14.92 17.08 -19.44
C THR A 37 -13.49 16.98 -19.96
N THR A 38 -13.12 17.85 -20.91
CA THR A 38 -11.93 17.69 -21.75
C THR A 38 -10.65 18.33 -21.21
N SER A 39 -10.64 19.19 -20.20
CA SER A 39 -9.38 19.64 -19.62
C SER A 39 -9.58 20.43 -18.33
N ASN A 40 -8.65 20.24 -17.39
CA ASN A 40 -8.32 21.11 -16.24
C ASN A 40 -8.93 20.75 -14.87
N GLU A 41 -9.78 19.72 -14.77
CA GLU A 41 -10.36 19.28 -13.48
C GLU A 41 -9.71 18.01 -12.92
N PHE A 42 -8.68 17.48 -13.58
CA PHE A 42 -7.94 16.29 -13.17
C PHE A 42 -6.44 16.55 -13.18
N TYR A 43 -5.67 15.78 -12.42
CA TYR A 43 -4.21 15.76 -12.56
C TYR A 43 -3.86 15.38 -14.01
N ASN A 44 -3.32 16.35 -14.75
CA ASN A 44 -2.96 16.26 -16.16
C ASN A 44 -1.45 16.53 -16.32
N GLY A 45 -0.64 15.83 -15.51
CA GLY A 45 0.82 15.81 -15.66
C GLY A 45 1.27 14.73 -16.66
N THR A 46 2.58 14.53 -16.80
CA THR A 46 3.18 13.50 -17.65
C THR A 46 2.84 12.06 -17.24
N ASN A 47 2.36 11.85 -16.01
CA ASN A 47 2.01 10.52 -15.51
C ASN A 47 0.59 10.10 -15.92
N PRO A 48 0.35 8.80 -16.18
CA PRO A 48 -0.98 8.28 -16.44
C PRO A 48 -1.96 8.64 -15.31
N ASN A 49 -3.12 9.14 -15.69
CA ASN A 49 -4.17 9.59 -14.79
C ASN A 49 -5.03 8.44 -14.20
N SER A 50 -4.54 7.21 -14.34
CA SER A 50 -5.09 6.00 -13.74
C SER A 50 -4.00 4.94 -13.62
N TRP A 51 -4.03 4.18 -12.54
CA TRP A 51 -3.20 3.01 -12.34
C TRP A 51 -4.04 1.75 -12.51
N VAL A 52 -3.53 0.78 -13.28
CA VAL A 52 -4.10 -0.56 -13.40
C VAL A 52 -3.11 -1.55 -12.83
N GLY A 53 -3.53 -2.34 -11.86
CA GLY A 53 -2.65 -3.35 -11.28
C GLY A 53 -3.32 -4.14 -10.17
N LYS A 54 -2.50 -4.83 -9.38
CA LYS A 54 -2.95 -5.72 -8.31
C LYS A 54 -2.81 -5.04 -6.95
N LEU A 55 -3.92 -4.92 -6.22
CA LEU A 55 -3.98 -4.37 -4.87
C LEU A 55 -4.21 -5.51 -3.87
N GLY A 56 -3.53 -5.44 -2.72
CA GLY A 56 -3.72 -6.38 -1.63
C GLY A 56 -3.49 -5.74 -0.27
N LEU A 57 -3.71 -6.54 0.78
CA LEU A 57 -3.21 -6.23 2.13
C LEU A 57 -1.71 -6.56 2.20
N MET A 58 -1.01 -5.84 3.07
CA MET A 58 0.39 -6.08 3.41
C MET A 58 0.65 -7.52 3.86
N TYR A 59 1.75 -8.15 3.44
CA TYR A 59 2.16 -9.44 3.98
C TYR A 59 2.80 -9.28 5.38
N VAL A 60 2.72 -10.32 6.22
CA VAL A 60 3.46 -10.37 7.49
C VAL A 60 4.95 -10.10 7.31
N SER A 61 5.55 -10.64 6.23
CA SER A 61 6.96 -10.41 5.91
C SER A 61 7.27 -8.95 5.61
N ASP A 62 6.36 -8.23 4.93
CA ASP A 62 6.56 -6.81 4.61
C ASP A 62 6.66 -5.99 5.91
N TYR A 63 5.84 -6.32 6.92
CA TYR A 63 5.92 -5.70 8.24
C TYR A 63 7.22 -6.07 8.98
N GLY A 64 7.69 -7.31 8.85
CA GLY A 64 8.97 -7.75 9.42
C GLY A 64 10.18 -7.02 8.81
N TYR A 65 10.25 -6.96 7.47
CA TYR A 65 11.33 -6.28 6.73
C TYR A 65 11.26 -4.75 6.79
N ALA A 66 10.15 -4.17 7.26
CA ALA A 66 10.07 -2.74 7.52
C ALA A 66 10.87 -2.29 8.74
N SER A 67 11.41 -3.23 9.52
CA SER A 67 12.27 -2.96 10.67
C SER A 67 13.74 -3.08 10.30
N SER A 68 14.59 -2.22 10.87
CA SER A 68 16.04 -2.37 10.74
C SER A 68 16.58 -3.47 11.66
N ASN A 69 17.32 -4.44 11.11
CA ASN A 69 18.01 -5.53 11.82
C ASN A 69 17.12 -6.49 12.62
N CYS A 70 15.91 -6.80 12.13
CA CYS A 70 14.94 -7.65 12.82
C CYS A 70 14.51 -8.90 12.06
N GLU A 71 15.22 -9.25 10.99
CA GLU A 71 14.95 -10.40 10.12
C GLU A 71 14.99 -11.74 10.88
N ASN A 72 15.74 -11.78 11.98
CA ASN A 72 15.89 -12.97 12.83
C ASN A 72 14.91 -13.01 14.03
N LYS A 73 14.06 -11.98 14.19
CA LYS A 73 13.07 -11.94 15.27
C LYS A 73 11.86 -12.78 14.90
N ARG A 74 11.24 -13.40 15.92
CA ARG A 74 9.95 -14.05 15.73
C ARG A 74 8.90 -12.99 15.42
N ILE A 75 7.86 -13.38 14.69
CA ILE A 75 6.68 -12.52 14.52
C ILE A 75 5.96 -12.32 15.85
N TYR A 76 5.93 -13.37 16.68
CA TYR A 76 5.42 -13.32 18.04
C TYR A 76 6.15 -14.33 18.93
N ASP A 77 6.42 -13.93 20.17
CA ASP A 77 6.88 -14.80 21.24
C ASP A 77 6.00 -14.59 22.49
N TYR A 78 5.44 -15.69 22.98
CA TYR A 78 4.55 -15.67 24.14
C TYR A 78 5.29 -15.32 25.44
N ASN A 79 6.56 -15.70 25.55
CA ASN A 79 7.32 -15.60 26.79
C ASN A 79 7.96 -14.23 26.97
N SER A 80 8.39 -13.57 25.88
CA SER A 80 9.00 -12.24 25.97
C SER A 80 8.94 -11.46 24.67
N SER A 81 8.53 -10.19 24.76
CA SER A 81 8.58 -9.24 23.63
C SER A 81 10.00 -8.93 23.16
N ALA A 82 11.04 -9.20 23.97
CA ALA A 82 12.44 -9.03 23.55
C ALA A 82 12.84 -10.01 22.43
N ASN A 83 12.10 -11.10 22.29
CA ASN A 83 12.36 -12.18 21.34
C ASN A 83 11.58 -12.04 20.02
N ASP A 84 10.67 -11.07 19.93
CA ASP A 84 9.84 -10.87 18.75
C ASP A 84 9.89 -9.44 18.20
N ILE A 85 9.15 -9.22 17.12
CA ILE A 85 9.19 -7.99 16.32
C ILE A 85 8.86 -6.73 17.11
N ARG A 86 8.23 -6.82 18.29
CA ARG A 86 7.90 -5.66 19.13
C ARG A 86 9.13 -4.92 19.64
N VAL A 87 10.27 -5.61 19.80
CA VAL A 87 11.55 -4.97 20.15
C VAL A 87 12.04 -4.01 19.06
N CYS A 88 11.45 -4.09 17.86
CA CYS A 88 11.84 -3.33 16.68
C CYS A 88 10.88 -2.18 16.37
N ASN A 89 9.89 -1.91 17.23
CA ASN A 89 8.91 -0.86 17.02
C ASN A 89 9.54 0.51 16.72
N ASP A 90 10.64 0.85 17.39
CA ASP A 90 11.32 2.15 17.20
C ASP A 90 12.07 2.25 15.87
N THR A 91 12.37 1.12 15.22
CA THR A 91 13.05 1.06 13.92
C THR A 91 12.15 0.59 12.78
N ASN A 92 10.90 0.23 13.08
CA ASN A 92 9.91 -0.21 12.10
C ASN A 92 9.16 1.00 11.54
N TRP A 93 9.45 1.37 10.29
CA TRP A 93 8.84 2.55 9.67
C TRP A 93 7.34 2.37 9.36
N LEU A 94 6.83 1.14 9.37
CA LEU A 94 5.40 0.85 9.27
C LEU A 94 4.68 0.92 10.62
N TYR A 95 5.40 0.90 11.75
CA TYR A 95 4.83 1.12 13.09
C TYR A 95 4.60 2.62 13.39
N ASN A 96 3.99 3.34 12.44
CA ASN A 96 3.76 4.78 12.56
C ASN A 96 2.29 5.16 12.80
N ILE A 97 1.34 4.32 12.37
CA ILE A 97 -0.10 4.56 12.59
C ILE A 97 -0.47 4.32 14.06
N LYS A 98 0.23 3.41 14.76
CA LYS A 98 0.01 3.09 16.19
C LYS A 98 -1.44 2.70 16.50
N ASP A 99 -2.07 2.02 15.55
CA ASP A 99 -3.43 1.46 15.66
C ASP A 99 -3.41 0.01 15.17
N ASN A 100 -4.50 -0.70 15.39
CA ASN A 100 -4.68 -2.02 14.82
C ASN A 100 -4.72 -1.90 13.28
N GLU A 101 -3.93 -2.69 12.55
CA GLU A 101 -3.85 -2.67 11.09
C GLU A 101 -4.08 -4.07 10.50
N TRP A 102 -4.97 -4.19 9.51
CA TRP A 102 -5.20 -5.45 8.81
C TRP A 102 -4.02 -5.85 7.91
N ILE A 103 -3.59 -7.11 7.99
CA ILE A 103 -2.58 -7.71 7.12
C ILE A 103 -3.09 -8.99 6.47
N LEU A 104 -2.45 -9.40 5.38
CA LEU A 104 -2.89 -10.51 4.55
C LEU A 104 -2.94 -11.81 5.37
N PRO A 105 -4.10 -12.50 5.42
CA PRO A 105 -4.21 -13.75 6.17
C PRO A 105 -3.31 -14.83 5.59
N GLN A 106 -2.54 -15.49 6.46
CA GLN A 106 -1.71 -16.65 6.09
C GLN A 106 -2.46 -17.98 6.22
N ASN A 107 -3.63 -17.99 6.88
CA ASN A 107 -4.48 -19.16 7.02
C ASN A 107 -5.73 -19.02 6.12
N ALA A 108 -5.78 -19.80 5.05
CA ALA A 108 -6.89 -19.78 4.09
C ALA A 108 -8.12 -20.58 4.54
N GLY A 109 -8.03 -21.37 5.62
CA GLY A 109 -9.09 -22.26 6.09
C GLY A 109 -10.22 -21.56 6.87
N THR A 110 -10.04 -20.30 7.26
CA THR A 110 -11.00 -19.52 8.05
C THR A 110 -11.36 -18.22 7.34
N SER A 111 -12.39 -18.26 6.51
CA SER A 111 -12.80 -17.16 5.60
C SER A 111 -13.22 -15.88 6.30
N ASN A 112 -13.59 -15.93 7.59
CA ASN A 112 -14.01 -14.78 8.37
C ASN A 112 -12.91 -14.18 9.26
N ARG A 113 -11.66 -14.66 9.15
CA ARG A 113 -10.56 -14.23 10.02
C ARG A 113 -9.41 -13.61 9.22
N ALA A 114 -8.77 -12.61 9.80
CA ALA A 114 -7.58 -11.98 9.25
C ALA A 114 -6.45 -11.89 10.28
N PHE A 115 -5.24 -11.71 9.75
CA PHE A 115 -4.08 -11.32 10.55
C PHE A 115 -4.09 -9.81 10.71
N TYR A 116 -3.51 -9.30 11.78
CA TYR A 116 -3.44 -7.87 12.03
C TYR A 116 -2.23 -7.49 12.89
N VAL A 117 -1.76 -6.27 12.77
CA VAL A 117 -0.83 -5.64 13.72
C VAL A 117 -1.68 -4.96 14.78
N ASN A 118 -1.33 -5.04 16.06
CA ASN A 118 -2.00 -4.29 17.13
C ASN A 118 -1.41 -2.88 17.26
N SER A 119 -2.12 -1.98 17.94
CA SER A 119 -1.62 -0.63 18.27
C SER A 119 -0.30 -0.60 19.04
N ASN A 120 0.11 -1.71 19.66
CA ASN A 120 1.41 -1.90 20.33
C ASN A 120 2.49 -2.57 19.44
N GLY A 121 2.23 -2.76 18.15
CA GLY A 121 3.17 -3.32 17.17
C GLY A 121 3.19 -4.85 17.11
N HIS A 122 2.36 -5.51 17.91
CA HIS A 122 2.24 -6.97 17.94
C HIS A 122 1.46 -7.51 16.74
N VAL A 123 2.07 -8.39 15.95
CA VAL A 123 1.37 -9.13 14.88
C VAL A 123 0.61 -10.31 15.48
N ASN A 124 -0.70 -10.33 15.30
CA ASN A 124 -1.56 -11.42 15.71
C ASN A 124 -2.34 -12.00 14.52
N TYR A 125 -2.88 -13.19 14.72
CA TYR A 125 -3.73 -13.87 13.75
C TYR A 125 -5.14 -14.01 14.30
N ASN A 126 -6.07 -14.42 13.43
CA ASN A 126 -7.37 -14.93 13.82
C ASN A 126 -8.40 -13.91 14.36
N PHE A 127 -8.27 -12.61 14.10
CA PHE A 127 -9.35 -11.68 14.44
C PHE A 127 -10.50 -11.78 13.43
N VAL A 128 -11.73 -11.79 13.95
CA VAL A 128 -12.94 -11.91 13.13
C VAL A 128 -13.25 -10.58 12.46
N VAL A 129 -13.15 -10.52 11.13
CA VAL A 129 -13.08 -9.26 10.36
C VAL A 129 -14.32 -8.38 10.54
N TYR A 130 -15.50 -8.96 10.76
CA TYR A 130 -16.74 -8.20 10.98
C TYR A 130 -16.90 -7.64 12.41
N ASN A 131 -16.01 -8.00 13.36
CA ASN A 131 -16.07 -7.53 14.75
C ASN A 131 -15.19 -6.31 15.04
N GLY A 132 -14.42 -5.81 14.06
CA GLY A 132 -13.42 -4.77 14.31
C GLY A 132 -13.18 -3.87 13.12
N GLN A 133 -13.16 -2.55 13.36
CA GLN A 133 -12.73 -1.54 12.41
C GLN A 133 -11.27 -1.20 12.70
N PHE A 134 -10.37 -1.64 11.83
CA PHE A 134 -8.93 -1.41 11.94
C PHE A 134 -8.43 -0.59 10.76
N ALA A 135 -7.29 0.06 10.92
CA ALA A 135 -6.62 0.74 9.84
C ALA A 135 -6.23 -0.24 8.72
N VAL A 136 -6.14 0.27 7.49
CA VAL A 136 -5.80 -0.52 6.30
C VAL A 136 -4.72 0.21 5.52
N ARG A 137 -3.64 -0.51 5.21
CA ARG A 137 -2.58 -0.03 4.33
C ARG A 137 -2.54 -0.86 3.05
N PRO A 138 -3.08 -0.34 1.94
CA PRO A 138 -3.01 -1.04 0.67
C PRO A 138 -1.56 -1.16 0.20
N VAL A 139 -1.19 -2.32 -0.33
CA VAL A 139 0.12 -2.54 -0.97
C VAL A 139 -0.05 -2.82 -2.46
N LEU A 140 0.97 -2.43 -3.24
CA LEU A 140 1.05 -2.72 -4.67
C LEU A 140 1.90 -3.97 -4.86
N TYR A 141 1.42 -4.90 -5.68
CA TYR A 141 2.24 -6.01 -6.15
C TYR A 141 3.11 -5.54 -7.32
N LEU A 142 4.42 -5.54 -7.13
CA LEU A 142 5.40 -5.22 -8.17
C LEU A 142 5.96 -6.51 -8.77
N THR A 143 6.07 -6.56 -10.10
CA THR A 143 6.72 -7.70 -10.78
C THR A 143 8.24 -7.65 -10.55
N SER A 144 8.92 -8.78 -10.71
CA SER A 144 10.38 -8.88 -10.51
C SER A 144 11.22 -7.99 -11.45
N SER A 145 10.62 -7.55 -12.57
CA SER A 145 11.21 -6.61 -13.52
C SER A 145 11.17 -5.15 -13.06
N VAL A 146 10.40 -4.83 -12.02
CA VAL A 146 10.38 -3.49 -11.41
C VAL A 146 11.58 -3.36 -10.48
N LYS A 147 12.37 -2.31 -10.66
CA LYS A 147 13.53 -1.96 -9.81
C LYS A 147 13.40 -0.54 -9.29
N ILE A 148 14.02 -0.30 -8.13
CA ILE A 148 14.29 1.06 -7.67
C ILE A 148 15.38 1.63 -8.59
N THR A 149 15.02 2.63 -9.38
CA THR A 149 15.92 3.28 -10.33
C THR A 149 16.47 4.61 -9.81
N GLY A 150 16.03 5.03 -8.62
CA GLY A 150 16.46 6.27 -7.98
C GLY A 150 15.68 6.54 -6.69
N GLY A 151 16.10 7.58 -5.97
CA GLY A 151 15.58 7.91 -4.66
C GLY A 151 16.08 6.98 -3.55
N ASN A 152 15.91 7.40 -2.30
CA ASN A 152 16.28 6.64 -1.11
C ASN A 152 15.10 6.40 -0.15
N GLY A 153 13.87 6.69 -0.60
CA GLY A 153 12.65 6.46 0.17
C GLY A 153 12.33 7.53 1.21
N THR A 154 13.05 8.66 1.23
CA THR A 154 12.72 9.81 2.09
C THR A 154 11.66 10.71 1.46
N SER A 155 11.02 11.58 2.25
CA SER A 155 10.01 12.53 1.73
C SER A 155 10.58 13.50 0.68
N SER A 156 11.87 13.85 0.78
CA SER A 156 12.57 14.69 -0.18
C SER A 156 13.21 13.90 -1.33
N SER A 157 13.31 12.58 -1.22
CA SER A 157 13.88 11.70 -2.25
C SER A 157 13.14 10.37 -2.32
N PRO A 158 11.87 10.37 -2.76
CA PRO A 158 11.04 9.17 -2.83
C PRO A 158 11.60 8.19 -3.86
N TYR A 159 11.37 6.88 -3.64
CA TYR A 159 11.79 5.86 -4.59
C TYR A 159 11.14 6.06 -5.96
N THR A 160 11.96 6.06 -7.01
CA THR A 160 11.49 5.97 -8.40
C THR A 160 11.58 4.52 -8.85
N LEU A 161 10.50 4.05 -9.47
CA LEU A 161 10.39 2.68 -9.95
C LEU A 161 10.51 2.67 -11.48
N GLY A 162 11.35 1.81 -12.01
CA GLY A 162 11.53 1.61 -13.45
C GLY A 162 11.40 0.14 -13.83
N LEU A 163 11.06 -0.10 -15.09
CA LEU A 163 11.06 -1.44 -15.68
C LEU A 163 12.43 -1.70 -16.31
N TRP A 164 13.04 -2.84 -15.98
CA TRP A 164 14.16 -3.35 -16.76
C TRP A 164 13.62 -4.09 -17.98
N SER A 165 13.71 -3.49 -19.16
CA SER A 165 13.64 -4.20 -20.43
C SER A 165 15.06 -4.60 -20.84
N ILE A 166 15.31 -5.90 -21.01
CA ILE A 166 16.55 -6.39 -21.64
C ILE A 166 16.65 -5.77 -23.02
N SER A 167 17.80 -5.14 -23.28
CA SER A 167 18.20 -4.58 -24.55
C SER A 167 18.19 -5.66 -25.63
N LEU A 168 17.70 -5.31 -26.82
CA LEU A 168 17.84 -6.12 -28.04
C LEU A 168 19.28 -6.60 -28.21
N ASP A 169 19.48 -7.91 -28.38
CA ASP A 169 20.63 -8.42 -29.11
C ASP A 169 20.51 -7.93 -30.56
N LEU A 170 21.17 -6.82 -30.88
CA LEU A 170 21.54 -6.50 -32.25
C LEU A 170 22.59 -7.53 -32.68
N VAL A 171 22.13 -8.66 -33.21
CA VAL A 171 22.97 -9.51 -34.07
C VAL A 171 23.27 -8.67 -35.31
N ASN A 172 24.42 -8.01 -35.31
CA ASN A 172 25.03 -7.51 -36.54
C ASN A 172 25.30 -8.71 -37.44
N LEU A 173 24.42 -8.93 -38.41
CA LEU A 173 24.72 -9.70 -39.60
C LEU A 173 25.54 -8.78 -40.52
N THR A 174 26.86 -8.92 -40.46
CA THR A 174 27.73 -8.67 -41.62
C THR A 174 27.92 -9.99 -42.36
#